data_AF-A0AAV9W583-F1
#
_entry.id   AF-A0AAV9W583-F1
#
_cell.length_a   1.000
_cell.length_b   1.000
_cell.length_c   1.000
_cell.angle_alpha   90.00
_cell.angle_beta   90.00
_cell.angle_gamma   90.00
#
_symmetry.space_group_name_H-M   'P 1'
#
loop_
_entity.id
_entity.type
_entity.pdbx_description
1 polymer ?
#
loop_
_entity_poly.entity_id
_entity_poly.type
_entity_poly.pdbx_seq_one_letter_code
_entity_poly.pdbx_strand_id
1 'polypeptide(L)'
;MNLNDPDGLVNLRNLANHVTSNLPEDKKVPIVLVQGFVAWGTPLFGAINYWGGIESIPRLLMDKGYTVIVPQVGPLSSNWERACELYRQLTIGRFNSFIPTTQEIEAHNDVDVSYGKYFDSNPAKGPRLSKTSGRRRAILFSQSPQEYADWKWSETSKAHFICHSQGGNTVRCLISLMIRGAGDLHAEYFSARGRDNWAISVTTLGTPHKGTTIIDVIDNFLLNSTDQAIKLIARLFATISFRSPGQRDYDLQLDHWGICRDGNETFEEMRQRLESTSGPVSKWVHSNHNGLYDNSIKGVSDLHMRAETTSLSTYYFSLSFHSTVPFPSDWPPWTIDAIRSFPIPLVSFIREVLHSVPLINVGVWIIDRVLKGVVNTAGWAIIPRLINIRDLVRWVTKEVLNRLLSETDYKVTLPPPGKYLPRKDTLPLMAPFAYAIGGQDLTPEQKSILGPNLGDWYQNDGIVNTESMRGPDDSVVRDIAAFPTSDINSDGVRGIYWHFGVNDMMDHADEIGIFIEENTAQSMKEMYVNLATLITRLPPRKRQSSRL
;
A
#
# COMPACT_ATOMS: atom_id res chain seq x y z
N MET A 1 -28.38 -12.43 10.28
CA MET A 1 -26.91 -12.30 10.14
C MET A 1 -26.53 -10.90 10.60
N ASN A 2 -25.56 -10.76 11.50
CA ASN A 2 -25.06 -9.44 11.91
C ASN A 2 -23.85 -9.07 11.04
N LEU A 3 -23.93 -7.94 10.34
CA LEU A 3 -22.87 -7.38 9.49
C LEU A 3 -22.50 -5.94 9.91
N ASN A 4 -22.84 -5.55 11.13
CA ASN A 4 -22.57 -4.22 11.69
C ASN A 4 -21.61 -4.31 12.88
N ASP A 5 -20.68 -5.27 12.84
CA ASP A 5 -19.61 -5.39 13.83
C ASP A 5 -18.54 -4.32 13.55
N PRO A 6 -17.94 -3.69 14.59
CA PRO A 6 -16.81 -2.78 14.38
C PRO A 6 -15.61 -3.47 13.73
N ASP A 7 -15.38 -4.77 13.97
CA ASP A 7 -14.28 -5.52 13.34
C ASP A 7 -14.70 -6.05 11.97
N GLY A 8 -14.06 -5.52 10.93
CA GLY A 8 -14.32 -5.93 9.56
C GLY A 8 -14.08 -7.41 9.26
N LEU A 9 -13.18 -8.08 10.00
CA LEU A 9 -12.95 -9.52 9.86
C LEU A 9 -14.13 -10.35 10.37
N VAL A 10 -14.83 -9.88 11.41
CA VAL A 10 -16.05 -10.51 11.91
C VAL A 10 -17.16 -10.40 10.86
N ASN A 11 -17.32 -9.23 10.24
CA ASN A 11 -18.31 -9.03 9.18
C ASN A 11 -18.03 -9.92 7.97
N LEU A 12 -16.76 -10.03 7.55
CA LEU A 12 -16.33 -10.95 6.49
C LEU A 12 -16.69 -12.41 6.82
N ARG A 13 -16.32 -12.88 8.02
CA ARG A 13 -16.62 -14.25 8.46
C ARG A 13 -18.14 -14.51 8.47
N ASN A 14 -18.92 -13.56 8.97
CA ASN A 14 -20.38 -13.69 9.02
C ASN A 14 -20.99 -13.79 7.61
N LEU A 15 -20.53 -12.96 6.67
CA LEU A 15 -20.98 -13.02 5.28
C LEU A 15 -20.55 -14.32 4.59
N ALA A 16 -19.30 -14.75 4.78
CA ALA A 16 -18.78 -16.01 4.24
C ALA A 16 -19.60 -17.23 4.72
N ASN A 17 -19.91 -17.29 6.02
CA ASN A 17 -20.76 -18.32 6.61
C ASN A 17 -22.18 -18.32 6.02
N HIS A 18 -22.74 -17.13 5.81
CA HIS A 18 -24.06 -16.98 5.22
C HIS A 18 -24.09 -17.47 3.77
N VAL A 19 -23.16 -17.04 2.92
CA VAL A 19 -23.14 -17.50 1.52
C VAL A 19 -22.84 -18.99 1.39
N THR A 20 -22.05 -19.56 2.31
CA THR A 20 -21.78 -21.00 2.36
C THR A 20 -23.06 -21.82 2.51
N SER A 21 -24.03 -21.31 3.26
CA SER A 21 -25.29 -22.00 3.49
C SER A 21 -26.30 -21.84 2.34
N ASN A 22 -26.06 -20.92 1.40
CA ASN A 22 -27.09 -20.46 0.45
C ASN A 22 -26.67 -20.49 -1.03
N LEU A 23 -25.38 -20.58 -1.35
CA LEU A 23 -24.87 -20.44 -2.71
C LEU A 23 -23.90 -21.58 -3.08
N PRO A 24 -23.93 -22.06 -4.34
CA PRO A 24 -22.96 -23.03 -4.83
C PRO A 24 -21.57 -22.40 -4.94
N GLU A 25 -20.54 -23.22 -4.79
CA GLU A 25 -19.14 -22.82 -4.86
C GLU A 25 -18.52 -23.25 -6.19
N ASP A 26 -17.78 -22.35 -6.82
CA ASP A 26 -16.94 -22.65 -7.99
C ASP A 26 -15.47 -22.34 -7.69
N LYS A 27 -14.77 -23.34 -7.16
CA LYS A 27 -13.33 -23.27 -6.84
C LYS A 27 -12.43 -23.31 -8.08
N LYS A 28 -12.99 -23.61 -9.26
CA LYS A 28 -12.21 -23.71 -10.51
C LYS A 28 -11.95 -22.33 -11.12
N VAL A 29 -12.77 -21.33 -10.83
CA VAL A 29 -12.47 -19.95 -11.20
C VAL A 29 -11.25 -19.46 -10.40
N PRO A 30 -10.14 -19.08 -11.06
CA PRO A 30 -8.93 -18.71 -10.34
C PRO A 30 -9.10 -17.45 -9.48
N ILE A 31 -8.47 -17.48 -8.31
CA ILE A 31 -8.21 -16.30 -7.48
C ILE A 31 -6.84 -15.74 -7.86
N VAL A 32 -6.80 -14.51 -8.37
CA VAL A 32 -5.58 -13.80 -8.74
C VAL A 32 -5.16 -12.92 -7.57
N LEU A 33 -3.99 -13.18 -6.98
CA LEU A 33 -3.44 -12.42 -5.86
C LEU A 33 -2.51 -11.30 -6.36
N VAL A 34 -3.00 -10.07 -6.42
CA VAL A 34 -2.27 -8.92 -6.99
C VAL A 34 -1.54 -8.14 -5.92
N GLN A 35 -0.21 -8.19 -5.95
CA GLN A 35 0.66 -7.61 -4.93
C GLN A 35 0.64 -6.07 -4.94
N GLY A 36 1.20 -5.45 -3.90
CA GLY A 36 1.34 -3.99 -3.74
C GLY A 36 2.67 -3.39 -4.20
N PHE A 37 3.01 -2.26 -3.56
CA PHE A 37 4.29 -1.55 -3.70
C PHE A 37 5.42 -2.29 -2.95
N VAL A 38 6.65 -2.25 -3.45
CA VAL A 38 7.83 -2.98 -2.91
C VAL A 38 7.61 -4.50 -2.75
N ALA A 39 6.76 -5.07 -3.59
CA ALA A 39 6.41 -6.48 -3.55
C ALA A 39 7.42 -7.40 -4.25
N TRP A 40 7.26 -8.70 -4.07
CA TRP A 40 7.95 -9.72 -4.87
C TRP A 40 6.96 -10.83 -5.21
N GLY A 41 7.12 -11.46 -6.37
CA GLY A 41 6.20 -12.51 -6.79
C GLY A 41 6.70 -13.93 -6.57
N THR A 42 8.01 -14.17 -6.55
CA THR A 42 8.64 -15.46 -6.18
C THR A 42 9.28 -15.31 -4.80
N PRO A 43 9.38 -16.37 -3.99
CA PRO A 43 9.88 -16.27 -2.63
C PRO A 43 11.26 -15.58 -2.57
N LEU A 44 11.37 -14.50 -1.79
CA LEU A 44 12.63 -13.78 -1.59
C LEU A 44 13.59 -14.67 -0.80
N PHE A 45 14.85 -14.75 -1.23
CA PHE A 45 15.86 -15.67 -0.72
C PHE A 45 15.41 -17.15 -0.73
N GLY A 46 14.44 -17.49 -1.60
CA GLY A 46 13.89 -18.84 -1.73
C GLY A 46 12.89 -19.26 -0.65
N ALA A 47 12.61 -18.41 0.34
CA ALA A 47 11.78 -18.81 1.50
C ALA A 47 10.70 -17.82 1.90
N ILE A 48 10.88 -16.51 1.64
CA ILE A 48 9.94 -15.49 2.12
C ILE A 48 8.94 -15.16 1.02
N ASN A 49 7.71 -15.65 1.11
CA ASN A 49 6.61 -15.33 0.22
C ASN A 49 6.10 -13.91 0.49
N TYR A 50 5.70 -13.18 -0.56
CA TYR A 50 4.94 -11.94 -0.34
C TYR A 50 3.58 -12.26 0.27
N TRP A 51 2.89 -13.26 -0.29
CA TRP A 51 1.63 -13.77 0.24
C TRP A 51 1.89 -14.89 1.26
N GLY A 52 2.31 -14.49 2.46
CA GLY A 52 2.35 -15.35 3.65
C GLY A 52 3.68 -15.37 4.39
N GLY A 53 4.69 -14.60 3.97
CA GLY A 53 6.00 -14.62 4.62
C GLY A 53 6.61 -16.02 4.63
N ILE A 54 6.85 -16.55 5.82
CA ILE A 54 7.35 -17.93 5.98
C ILE A 54 6.26 -18.99 5.69
N GLU A 55 5.00 -18.61 5.79
CA GLU A 55 3.85 -19.39 5.37
C GLU A 55 3.55 -19.12 3.89
N SER A 56 2.64 -19.90 3.31
CA SER A 56 2.19 -19.68 1.93
C SER A 56 0.67 -19.64 1.87
N ILE A 57 0.11 -18.44 1.74
CA ILE A 57 -1.32 -18.20 1.53
C ILE A 57 -1.82 -18.88 0.23
N PRO A 58 -1.15 -18.77 -0.93
CA PRO A 58 -1.62 -19.45 -2.13
C PRO A 58 -1.61 -20.98 -1.97
N ARG A 59 -0.63 -21.55 -1.24
CA ARG A 59 -0.64 -22.98 -0.89
C ARG A 59 -1.78 -23.33 0.06
N LEU A 60 -2.01 -22.55 1.12
CA LEU A 60 -3.14 -22.75 2.04
C LEU A 60 -4.48 -22.82 1.29
N LEU A 61 -4.68 -21.92 0.34
CA LEU A 61 -5.89 -21.90 -0.49
C LEU A 61 -5.94 -23.10 -1.44
N MET A 62 -4.82 -23.46 -2.07
CA MET A 62 -4.70 -24.65 -2.91
C MET A 62 -4.98 -25.95 -2.15
N ASP A 63 -4.50 -26.09 -0.92
CA ASP A 63 -4.75 -27.23 -0.04
C ASP A 63 -6.24 -27.33 0.36
N LYS A 64 -6.98 -26.20 0.30
CA LYS A 64 -8.44 -26.15 0.44
C LYS A 64 -9.20 -26.32 -0.88
N GLY A 65 -8.49 -26.60 -1.98
CA GLY A 65 -9.03 -26.89 -3.30
C GLY A 65 -9.26 -25.67 -4.19
N TYR A 66 -8.86 -24.46 -3.77
CA TYR A 66 -8.97 -23.25 -4.61
C TYR A 66 -7.83 -23.20 -5.63
N THR A 67 -8.11 -22.77 -6.86
CA THR A 67 -7.05 -22.42 -7.81
C THR A 67 -6.60 -20.98 -7.58
N VAL A 68 -5.29 -20.77 -7.45
CA VAL A 68 -4.69 -19.46 -7.19
C VAL A 68 -3.62 -19.13 -8.22
N ILE A 69 -3.63 -17.90 -8.72
CA ILE A 69 -2.62 -17.36 -9.64
C ILE A 69 -1.91 -16.18 -8.96
N VAL A 70 -0.59 -16.19 -8.95
CA VAL A 70 0.25 -15.10 -8.42
C VAL A 70 1.05 -14.45 -9.56
N PRO A 71 0.58 -13.32 -10.12
CA PRO A 71 1.30 -12.59 -11.16
C PRO A 71 2.58 -11.94 -10.65
N GLN A 72 3.51 -11.63 -11.55
CA GLN A 72 4.81 -10.98 -11.28
C GLN A 72 4.78 -9.53 -11.79
N VAL A 73 4.23 -8.60 -11.00
CA VAL A 73 4.13 -7.18 -11.41
C VAL A 73 5.27 -6.36 -10.80
N GLY A 74 5.66 -5.29 -11.49
CA GLY A 74 6.77 -4.43 -11.10
C GLY A 74 6.51 -3.78 -9.73
N PRO A 75 7.39 -3.99 -8.74
CA PRO A 75 7.15 -3.52 -7.37
C PRO A 75 7.14 -2.01 -7.21
N LEU A 76 7.84 -1.30 -8.09
CA LEU A 76 7.96 0.16 -8.05
C LEU A 76 7.41 0.83 -9.32
N SER A 77 6.82 0.05 -10.22
CA SER A 77 6.25 0.56 -11.47
C SER A 77 4.94 1.31 -11.22
N SER A 78 4.56 2.17 -12.17
CA SER A 78 3.23 2.81 -12.19
C SER A 78 2.11 1.78 -12.32
N ASN A 79 0.89 2.16 -11.94
CA ASN A 79 -0.32 1.36 -12.14
C ASN A 79 -0.56 1.06 -13.62
N TRP A 80 -0.16 1.94 -14.56
CA TRP A 80 -0.22 1.66 -15.99
C TRP A 80 0.68 0.49 -16.39
N GLU A 81 1.95 0.53 -16.01
CA GLU A 81 2.92 -0.53 -16.30
C GLU A 81 2.48 -1.85 -15.67
N ARG A 82 2.08 -1.81 -14.40
CA ARG A 82 1.59 -2.97 -13.66
C ARG A 82 0.30 -3.55 -14.25
N ALA A 83 -0.60 -2.72 -14.77
CA ALA A 83 -1.79 -3.18 -15.48
C ALA A 83 -1.43 -3.88 -16.80
N CYS A 84 -0.44 -3.37 -17.55
CA CYS A 84 0.06 -4.03 -18.76
C CYS A 84 0.70 -5.39 -18.44
N GLU A 85 1.51 -5.46 -17.39
CA GLU A 85 2.17 -6.68 -16.91
C GLU A 85 1.14 -7.71 -16.43
N LEU A 86 0.17 -7.30 -15.62
CA LEU A 86 -0.91 -8.15 -15.12
C LEU A 86 -1.76 -8.68 -16.27
N TYR A 87 -2.19 -7.82 -17.20
CA TYR A 87 -2.94 -8.23 -18.37
C TYR A 87 -2.17 -9.27 -19.20
N ARG A 88 -0.89 -9.00 -19.48
CA ARG A 88 -0.05 -9.89 -20.26
C ARG A 88 0.08 -11.25 -19.59
N GLN A 89 0.39 -11.29 -18.30
CA GLN A 89 0.56 -12.55 -17.58
C GLN A 89 -0.71 -13.41 -17.52
N LEU A 90 -1.88 -12.79 -17.46
CA LEU A 90 -3.15 -13.51 -17.43
C LEU A 90 -3.62 -13.96 -18.82
N THR A 91 -3.17 -13.32 -19.90
CA THR A 91 -3.66 -13.57 -21.27
C THR A 91 -2.73 -14.41 -22.14
N ILE A 92 -1.46 -14.58 -21.75
CA ILE A 92 -0.52 -15.46 -22.48
C ILE A 92 -0.89 -16.94 -22.41
N GLY A 93 -1.57 -17.36 -21.35
CA GLY A 93 -1.92 -18.77 -21.10
C GLY A 93 -0.72 -19.65 -20.86
N ARG A 94 0.24 -19.16 -20.07
CA ARG A 94 1.41 -19.94 -19.63
C ARG A 94 1.73 -19.53 -18.20
N PHE A 95 1.90 -20.53 -17.35
CA PHE A 95 2.22 -20.36 -15.93
C PHE A 95 3.51 -21.12 -15.59
N ASN A 96 4.11 -20.72 -14.48
CA ASN A 96 5.03 -21.57 -13.73
C ASN A 96 4.21 -22.33 -12.69
N SER A 97 4.29 -23.65 -12.66
CA SER A 97 3.52 -24.44 -11.70
C SER A 97 4.24 -24.51 -10.36
N PHE A 98 3.50 -24.37 -9.26
CA PHE A 98 3.97 -24.78 -7.94
C PHE A 98 3.89 -26.30 -7.82
N ILE A 99 4.96 -26.93 -7.34
CA ILE A 99 5.05 -28.39 -7.17
C ILE A 99 4.89 -28.71 -5.68
N PRO A 100 3.74 -29.22 -5.22
CA PRO A 100 3.47 -29.36 -3.78
C PRO A 100 4.43 -30.32 -3.05
N THR A 101 4.96 -31.32 -3.74
CA THR A 101 5.85 -32.34 -3.17
C THR A 101 7.25 -31.80 -2.86
N THR A 102 7.79 -30.93 -3.72
CA THR A 102 9.13 -30.35 -3.55
C THR A 102 9.08 -28.92 -3.02
N GLN A 103 7.91 -28.27 -3.07
CA GLN A 103 7.69 -26.85 -2.80
C GLN A 103 8.45 -25.93 -3.76
N GLU A 104 8.88 -26.45 -4.89
CA GLU A 104 9.56 -25.68 -5.92
C GLU A 104 8.56 -25.04 -6.87
N ILE A 105 9.03 -24.01 -7.57
CA ILE A 105 8.30 -23.32 -8.62
C ILE A 105 9.09 -23.47 -9.90
N GLU A 106 8.44 -23.90 -10.98
CA GLU A 106 9.05 -23.97 -12.30
C GLU A 106 9.64 -22.60 -12.69
N ALA A 107 10.82 -22.57 -13.29
CA ALA A 107 11.55 -21.31 -13.52
C ALA A 107 11.59 -20.91 -15.00
N HIS A 108 10.43 -20.64 -15.61
CA HIS A 108 10.39 -20.09 -16.97
C HIS A 108 10.36 -18.54 -16.97
N ASN A 109 11.19 -17.98 -17.86
CA ASN A 109 11.44 -16.55 -18.03
C ASN A 109 11.26 -16.16 -19.50
N ASP A 110 10.04 -16.27 -20.02
CA ASP A 110 9.70 -16.08 -21.44
C ASP A 110 8.49 -15.16 -21.63
N VAL A 111 8.17 -14.32 -20.65
CA VAL A 111 7.11 -13.32 -20.76
C VAL A 111 7.67 -12.01 -21.29
N ASP A 112 7.25 -11.65 -22.50
CA ASP A 112 7.46 -10.32 -23.07
C ASP A 112 6.26 -9.42 -22.76
N VAL A 113 6.51 -8.19 -22.32
CA VAL A 113 5.51 -7.20 -21.94
C VAL A 113 5.66 -5.94 -22.78
N SER A 114 4.55 -5.47 -23.34
CA SER A 114 4.42 -4.21 -24.06
C SER A 114 3.74 -3.18 -23.16
N TYR A 115 4.28 -1.97 -23.11
CA TYR A 115 3.70 -0.82 -22.40
C TYR A 115 3.01 0.18 -23.34
N GLY A 116 3.01 -0.12 -24.65
CA GLY A 116 2.40 0.71 -25.68
C GLY A 116 3.13 2.04 -25.90
N LYS A 117 2.39 3.04 -26.39
CA LYS A 117 2.83 4.40 -26.69
C LYS A 117 2.51 5.40 -25.59
N TYR A 118 2.10 4.92 -24.41
CA TYR A 118 1.66 5.77 -23.29
C TYR A 118 2.68 6.87 -22.93
N PHE A 119 3.96 6.52 -23.01
CA PHE A 119 5.06 7.42 -22.65
C PHE A 119 5.56 8.32 -23.81
N ASP A 120 5.05 8.12 -25.03
CA ASP A 120 5.52 8.84 -26.23
C ASP A 120 5.15 10.33 -26.18
N SER A 121 4.13 10.69 -25.39
CA SER A 121 3.68 12.07 -25.20
C SER A 121 4.73 12.96 -24.49
N ASN A 122 5.59 12.36 -23.66
CA ASN A 122 6.68 13.06 -22.99
C ASN A 122 7.90 12.14 -22.83
N PRO A 123 8.69 11.92 -23.90
CA PRO A 123 9.83 11.01 -23.85
C PRO A 123 10.92 11.43 -22.86
N ALA A 124 10.98 12.73 -22.52
CA ALA A 124 11.89 13.25 -21.49
C ALA A 124 11.55 12.71 -20.09
N LYS A 125 10.29 12.37 -19.84
CA LYS A 125 9.81 11.73 -18.60
C LYS A 125 9.42 10.27 -18.78
N GLY A 126 9.61 9.67 -19.95
CA GLY A 126 9.29 8.27 -20.24
C GLY A 126 10.47 7.30 -20.08
N PRO A 127 10.23 5.98 -20.10
CA PRO A 127 11.28 4.96 -20.19
C PRO A 127 12.06 5.06 -21.51
N ARG A 128 13.20 4.36 -21.59
CA ARG A 128 14.03 4.23 -22.80
C ARG A 128 13.34 3.36 -23.85
N LEU A 129 12.61 2.35 -23.41
CA LEU A 129 11.92 1.37 -24.25
C LEU A 129 10.45 1.28 -23.85
N SER A 130 9.60 0.86 -24.79
CA SER A 130 8.17 0.60 -24.56
C SER A 130 7.86 -0.88 -24.30
N LYS A 131 8.88 -1.72 -24.07
CA LYS A 131 8.71 -3.15 -23.84
C LYS A 131 9.81 -3.73 -22.96
N THR A 132 9.50 -4.83 -22.30
CA THR A 132 10.47 -5.70 -21.61
C THR A 132 10.32 -7.14 -22.07
N SER A 133 11.39 -7.93 -21.89
CA SER A 133 11.45 -9.31 -22.35
C SER A 133 12.05 -10.22 -21.30
N GLY A 134 11.71 -11.50 -21.38
CA GLY A 134 12.26 -12.53 -20.49
C GLY A 134 11.83 -12.38 -19.04
N ARG A 135 10.60 -11.93 -18.80
CA ARG A 135 10.01 -11.85 -17.45
C ARG A 135 9.55 -13.23 -16.99
N ARG A 136 9.52 -13.42 -15.67
CA ARG A 136 8.97 -14.63 -15.04
C ARG A 136 7.48 -14.75 -15.35
N ARG A 137 7.02 -15.98 -15.58
CA ARG A 137 5.57 -16.26 -15.69
C ARG A 137 4.88 -16.08 -14.34
N ALA A 138 3.58 -15.82 -14.39
CA ALA A 138 2.73 -15.94 -13.21
C ALA A 138 2.79 -17.36 -12.64
N ILE A 139 2.64 -17.50 -11.33
CA ILE A 139 2.73 -18.78 -10.64
C ILE A 139 1.33 -19.34 -10.46
N LEU A 140 1.11 -20.59 -10.85
CA LEU A 140 -0.14 -21.32 -10.66
C LEU A 140 -0.02 -22.27 -9.47
N PHE A 141 -0.94 -22.13 -8.52
CA PHE A 141 -1.17 -23.05 -7.42
C PHE A 141 -2.53 -23.73 -7.67
N SER A 142 -2.50 -25.01 -8.01
CA SER A 142 -3.70 -25.82 -8.24
C SER A 142 -3.43 -27.28 -7.93
N GLN A 143 -4.46 -27.99 -7.47
CA GLN A 143 -4.43 -29.45 -7.33
C GLN A 143 -4.48 -30.16 -8.71
N SER A 144 -4.93 -29.45 -9.75
CA SER A 144 -5.06 -29.96 -11.12
C SER A 144 -4.43 -29.00 -12.14
N PRO A 145 -3.11 -28.75 -12.11
CA PRO A 145 -2.48 -27.74 -12.96
C PRO A 145 -2.66 -27.99 -14.47
N GLN A 146 -2.86 -29.25 -14.88
CA GLN A 146 -3.10 -29.62 -16.28
C GLN A 146 -4.42 -29.06 -16.81
N GLU A 147 -5.44 -28.85 -15.96
CA GLU A 147 -6.71 -28.22 -16.37
C GLU A 147 -6.53 -26.74 -16.77
N TYR A 148 -5.41 -26.13 -16.40
CA TYR A 148 -5.10 -24.72 -16.64
C TYR A 148 -4.02 -24.51 -17.70
N ALA A 149 -3.55 -25.57 -18.37
CA ALA A 149 -2.53 -25.46 -19.41
C ALA A 149 -2.94 -24.51 -20.56
N ASP A 150 -4.24 -24.51 -20.91
CA ASP A 150 -4.82 -23.65 -21.94
C ASP A 150 -5.61 -22.47 -21.36
N TRP A 151 -5.63 -22.30 -20.03
CA TRP A 151 -6.39 -21.22 -19.41
C TRP A 151 -5.81 -19.86 -19.79
N LYS A 152 -6.66 -19.00 -20.32
CA LYS A 152 -6.33 -17.60 -20.64
C LYS A 152 -7.46 -16.72 -20.15
N TRP A 153 -7.12 -15.69 -19.39
CA TRP A 153 -8.11 -14.75 -18.91
C TRP A 153 -8.88 -14.13 -20.08
N SER A 154 -10.19 -14.34 -20.07
CA SER A 154 -11.07 -14.04 -21.20
C SER A 154 -12.52 -13.97 -20.74
N GLU A 155 -13.44 -13.75 -21.68
CA GLU A 155 -14.87 -13.68 -21.37
C GLU A 155 -15.41 -14.99 -20.79
N THR A 156 -14.91 -16.13 -21.27
CA THR A 156 -15.31 -17.48 -20.84
C THR A 156 -14.48 -18.02 -19.69
N SER A 157 -13.28 -17.48 -19.48
CA SER A 157 -12.34 -17.88 -18.43
C SER A 157 -12.09 -16.67 -17.53
N LYS A 158 -13.05 -16.41 -16.64
CA LYS A 158 -13.05 -15.25 -15.74
C LYS A 158 -12.15 -15.49 -14.53
N ALA A 159 -11.95 -14.45 -13.71
CA ALA A 159 -11.16 -14.52 -12.49
C ALA A 159 -11.74 -13.65 -11.37
N HIS A 160 -11.37 -14.01 -10.13
CA HIS A 160 -11.51 -13.15 -8.96
C HIS A 160 -10.16 -12.49 -8.66
N PHE A 161 -10.17 -11.25 -8.17
CA PHE A 161 -8.97 -10.55 -7.74
C PHE A 161 -9.01 -10.29 -6.23
N ILE A 162 -7.94 -10.65 -5.54
CA ILE A 162 -7.65 -10.18 -4.19
C ILE A 162 -6.38 -9.35 -4.29
N CYS A 163 -6.46 -8.12 -3.84
CA CYS A 163 -5.44 -7.11 -4.03
C CYS A 163 -4.97 -6.58 -2.68
N HIS A 164 -3.67 -6.46 -2.50
CA HIS A 164 -3.09 -5.81 -1.32
C HIS A 164 -2.45 -4.48 -1.71
N SER A 165 -2.62 -3.45 -0.87
CA SER A 165 -1.93 -2.16 -1.02
C SER A 165 -2.13 -1.57 -2.43
N GLN A 166 -1.07 -1.12 -3.13
CA GLN A 166 -1.13 -0.58 -4.51
C GLN A 166 -1.83 -1.54 -5.51
N GLY A 167 -1.87 -2.85 -5.25
CA GLY A 167 -2.53 -3.83 -6.10
C GLY A 167 -3.98 -3.50 -6.42
N GLY A 168 -4.70 -2.86 -5.48
CA GLY A 168 -6.09 -2.44 -5.70
C GLY A 168 -6.20 -1.36 -6.78
N ASN A 169 -5.34 -0.33 -6.73
CA ASN A 169 -5.27 0.71 -7.76
C ASN A 169 -4.74 0.16 -9.11
N THR A 170 -3.87 -0.87 -9.08
CA THR A 170 -3.43 -1.57 -10.28
C THR A 170 -4.60 -2.28 -10.98
N VAL A 171 -5.41 -3.04 -10.25
CA VAL A 171 -6.58 -3.74 -10.83
C VAL A 171 -7.66 -2.77 -11.26
N ARG A 172 -7.86 -1.67 -10.52
CA ARG A 172 -8.76 -0.58 -10.94
C ARG A 172 -8.31 0.04 -12.26
N CYS A 173 -7.02 0.34 -12.41
CA CYS A 173 -6.44 0.82 -13.66
C CYS A 173 -6.67 -0.19 -14.81
N LEU A 174 -6.37 -1.47 -14.56
CA LEU A 174 -6.60 -2.55 -15.53
C LEU A 174 -8.07 -2.62 -15.97
N ILE A 175 -9.01 -2.68 -15.03
CA ILE A 175 -10.44 -2.78 -15.35
C ILE A 175 -10.89 -1.54 -16.13
N SER A 176 -10.44 -0.34 -15.78
CA SER A 176 -10.76 0.86 -16.56
C SER A 176 -10.26 0.74 -18.01
N LEU A 177 -9.04 0.27 -18.22
CA LEU A 177 -8.50 0.03 -19.57
C LEU A 177 -9.30 -1.04 -20.33
N MET A 178 -9.81 -2.05 -19.64
CA MET A 178 -10.68 -3.08 -20.21
C MET A 178 -12.07 -2.54 -20.60
N ILE A 179 -12.60 -1.57 -19.85
CA ILE A 179 -13.87 -0.88 -20.16
C ILE A 179 -13.69 0.01 -21.40
N ARG A 180 -12.78 0.99 -21.32
CA ARG A 180 -12.73 2.10 -22.30
C ARG A 180 -11.72 1.90 -23.42
N GLY A 181 -10.84 0.91 -23.31
CA GLY A 181 -9.69 0.74 -24.20
C GLY A 181 -8.64 1.84 -24.05
N ALA A 182 -7.49 1.67 -24.69
CA ALA A 182 -6.41 2.66 -24.70
C ALA A 182 -6.20 3.33 -26.08
N GLY A 183 -6.97 2.96 -27.11
CA GLY A 183 -6.76 3.45 -28.47
C GLY A 183 -5.32 3.24 -28.92
N ASP A 184 -4.73 4.27 -29.55
CA ASP A 184 -3.35 4.22 -30.04
C ASP A 184 -2.29 4.17 -28.94
N LEU A 185 -2.65 4.49 -27.69
CA LEU A 185 -1.73 4.40 -26.57
C LEU A 185 -1.36 2.95 -26.26
N HIS A 186 -2.23 1.98 -26.55
CA HIS A 186 -1.92 0.56 -26.38
C HIS A 186 -2.86 -0.36 -27.17
N ALA A 187 -2.69 -0.36 -28.50
CA ALA A 187 -3.53 -1.16 -29.40
C ALA A 187 -3.34 -2.68 -29.23
N GLU A 188 -2.19 -3.13 -28.71
CA GLU A 188 -1.87 -4.55 -28.55
C GLU A 188 -2.72 -5.20 -27.44
N TYR A 189 -2.85 -4.55 -26.27
CA TYR A 189 -3.56 -5.13 -25.13
C TYR A 189 -4.96 -4.54 -24.93
N PHE A 190 -5.16 -3.28 -25.30
CA PHE A 190 -6.35 -2.51 -24.93
C PHE A 190 -7.05 -1.88 -26.15
N SER A 191 -7.03 -2.57 -27.30
CA SER A 191 -7.81 -2.17 -28.49
C SER A 191 -9.31 -2.39 -28.31
N ALA A 192 -9.71 -3.53 -27.75
CA ALA A 192 -11.11 -3.85 -27.50
C ALA A 192 -11.64 -3.24 -26.19
N ARG A 193 -12.86 -2.69 -26.25
CA ARG A 193 -13.63 -2.10 -25.14
C ARG A 193 -14.63 -3.10 -24.55
N GLY A 194 -15.18 -2.80 -23.37
CA GLY A 194 -16.28 -3.56 -22.76
C GLY A 194 -15.90 -4.97 -22.30
N ARG A 195 -14.65 -5.18 -21.88
CA ARG A 195 -14.12 -6.47 -21.40
C ARG A 195 -14.07 -6.57 -19.87
N ASP A 196 -14.78 -5.69 -19.19
CA ASP A 196 -14.81 -5.59 -17.73
C ASP A 196 -15.51 -6.78 -17.08
N ASN A 197 -16.42 -7.44 -17.80
CA ASN A 197 -17.05 -8.67 -17.34
C ASN A 197 -16.09 -9.87 -17.24
N TRP A 198 -14.81 -9.75 -17.59
CA TRP A 198 -13.79 -10.79 -17.38
C TRP A 198 -13.40 -10.92 -15.90
N ALA A 199 -13.61 -9.87 -15.10
CA ALA A 199 -13.53 -9.91 -13.65
C ALA A 199 -14.90 -10.26 -13.05
N ILE A 200 -14.93 -11.19 -12.10
CA ILE A 200 -16.15 -11.45 -11.31
C ILE A 200 -16.15 -10.57 -10.07
N SER A 201 -15.03 -10.54 -9.34
CA SER A 201 -14.91 -9.73 -8.14
C SER A 201 -13.52 -9.13 -7.97
N VAL A 202 -13.45 -8.01 -7.25
CA VAL A 202 -12.22 -7.38 -6.77
C VAL A 202 -12.36 -7.13 -5.28
N THR A 203 -11.44 -7.68 -4.49
CA THR A 203 -11.33 -7.39 -3.05
C THR A 203 -10.04 -6.63 -2.80
N THR A 204 -10.09 -5.53 -2.06
CA THR A 204 -8.90 -4.73 -1.71
C THR A 204 -8.63 -4.75 -0.22
N LEU A 205 -7.39 -5.03 0.16
CA LEU A 205 -6.86 -5.03 1.52
C LEU A 205 -5.84 -3.89 1.64
N GLY A 206 -6.06 -2.94 2.55
CA GLY A 206 -5.10 -1.87 2.83
C GLY A 206 -4.78 -0.97 1.62
N THR A 207 -5.64 -0.93 0.59
CA THR A 207 -5.34 -0.18 -0.65
C THR A 207 -5.44 1.32 -0.43
N PRO A 208 -4.44 2.13 -0.84
CA PRO A 208 -4.52 3.59 -0.76
C PRO A 208 -5.42 4.16 -1.88
N HIS A 209 -6.74 3.99 -1.78
CA HIS A 209 -7.69 4.45 -2.80
C HIS A 209 -7.78 5.98 -2.91
N LYS A 210 -7.20 6.71 -1.94
CA LYS A 210 -7.06 8.17 -1.96
C LYS A 210 -5.59 8.61 -1.86
N GLY A 211 -4.65 7.68 -2.02
CA GLY A 211 -3.22 7.87 -1.77
C GLY A 211 -2.83 7.75 -0.31
N THR A 212 -1.54 7.86 -0.01
CA THR A 212 -0.98 7.78 1.34
C THR A 212 0.02 8.91 1.59
N THR A 213 0.06 9.41 2.82
CA THR A 213 1.01 10.46 3.25
C THR A 213 2.40 9.91 3.56
N ILE A 214 2.63 8.60 3.43
CA ILE A 214 3.97 8.00 3.57
C ILE A 214 4.95 8.57 2.53
N ILE A 215 4.46 8.98 1.36
CA ILE A 215 5.30 9.59 0.33
C ILE A 215 5.87 10.92 0.84
N ASP A 216 5.05 11.75 1.50
CA ASP A 216 5.51 12.99 2.13
C ASP A 216 6.50 12.70 3.27
N VAL A 217 6.26 11.64 4.04
CA VAL A 217 7.17 11.21 5.13
C VAL A 217 8.53 10.78 4.56
N ILE A 218 8.54 9.98 3.49
CA ILE A 218 9.77 9.53 2.82
C ILE A 218 10.52 10.74 2.26
N ASP A 219 9.82 11.67 1.62
CA ASP A 219 10.42 12.89 1.09
C ASP A 219 11.02 13.74 2.23
N ASN A 220 10.30 13.95 3.32
CA ASN A 220 10.80 14.71 4.47
C ASN A 220 11.95 14.02 5.22
N PHE A 221 11.97 12.68 5.25
CA PHE A 221 12.98 11.88 5.97
C PHE A 221 14.27 11.71 5.16
N LEU A 222 14.16 11.49 3.84
CA LEU A 222 15.31 11.23 2.97
C LEU A 222 15.89 12.51 2.32
N LEU A 223 15.16 13.63 2.26
CA LEU A 223 15.51 14.75 1.36
C LEU A 223 15.78 16.08 2.08
N ASN A 224 17.01 16.26 2.57
CA ASN A 224 17.63 17.59 2.58
C ASN A 224 18.47 17.86 1.30
N SER A 225 18.66 16.84 0.45
CA SER A 225 19.24 16.96 -0.90
C SER A 225 18.72 15.84 -1.81
N THR A 226 17.92 16.21 -2.81
CA THR A 226 17.33 15.29 -3.80
C THR A 226 18.38 14.43 -4.50
N ASP A 227 19.55 14.99 -4.80
CA ASP A 227 20.64 14.29 -5.47
C ASP A 227 21.24 13.16 -4.63
N GLN A 228 21.37 13.34 -3.30
CA GLN A 228 21.95 12.30 -2.43
C GLN A 228 21.02 11.10 -2.30
N ALA A 229 19.72 11.34 -2.16
CA ALA A 229 18.73 10.28 -2.09
C ALA A 229 18.64 9.51 -3.42
N ILE A 230 18.64 10.20 -4.55
CA ILE A 230 18.67 9.54 -5.87
C ILE A 230 19.92 8.67 -6.02
N LYS A 231 21.09 9.13 -5.57
CA LYS A 231 22.31 8.30 -5.58
C LYS A 231 22.18 7.07 -4.69
N LEU A 232 21.55 7.17 -3.51
CA LEU A 232 21.31 6.03 -2.64
C LEU A 232 20.36 5.00 -3.29
N ILE A 233 19.25 5.47 -3.85
CA ILE A 233 18.30 4.64 -4.60
C ILE A 233 19.02 3.97 -5.79
N ALA A 234 19.85 4.73 -6.50
CA ALA A 234 20.61 4.21 -7.64
C ALA A 234 21.59 3.10 -7.25
N ARG A 235 22.26 3.20 -6.09
CA ARG A 235 23.13 2.13 -5.56
C ARG A 235 22.35 0.87 -5.23
N LEU A 236 21.20 1.02 -4.59
CA LEU A 236 20.31 -0.10 -4.30
C LEU A 236 19.85 -0.78 -5.60
N PHE A 237 19.38 0.02 -6.56
CA PHE A 237 18.92 -0.47 -7.86
C PHE A 237 20.04 -1.14 -8.65
N ALA A 238 21.27 -0.60 -8.62
CA ALA A 238 22.44 -1.25 -9.22
C ALA A 238 22.65 -2.65 -8.65
N THR A 239 22.58 -2.78 -7.32
CA THR A 239 22.79 -4.04 -6.59
C THR A 239 21.79 -5.12 -7.02
N ILE A 240 20.50 -4.78 -7.09
CA ILE A 240 19.44 -5.75 -7.39
C ILE A 240 19.19 -5.99 -8.88
N SER A 241 19.63 -5.07 -9.76
CA SER A 241 19.41 -5.17 -11.21
C SER A 241 20.64 -5.57 -12.04
N PHE A 242 21.80 -5.86 -11.42
CA PHE A 242 23.03 -6.19 -12.15
C PHE A 242 22.98 -7.52 -12.90
N ARG A 243 22.25 -8.52 -12.38
CA ARG A 243 22.07 -9.82 -13.04
C ARG A 243 20.97 -9.74 -14.11
N SER A 244 20.93 -10.73 -15.00
CA SER A 244 19.82 -10.87 -15.95
C SER A 244 18.49 -11.11 -15.21
N PRO A 245 17.32 -10.70 -15.75
CA PRO A 245 16.04 -10.79 -15.06
C PRO A 245 15.77 -12.16 -14.40
N GLY A 246 16.02 -13.25 -15.11
CA GLY A 246 15.79 -14.61 -14.58
C GLY A 246 16.67 -14.99 -13.38
N GLN A 247 17.80 -14.32 -13.19
CA GLN A 247 18.77 -14.57 -12.11
C GLN A 247 18.64 -13.60 -10.93
N ARG A 248 17.68 -12.65 -10.96
CA ARG A 248 17.47 -11.71 -9.85
C ARG A 248 16.61 -12.37 -8.78
N ASP A 249 17.04 -12.28 -7.52
CA ASP A 249 16.22 -12.71 -6.38
C ASP A 249 15.05 -11.74 -6.15
N TYR A 250 15.27 -10.46 -6.48
CA TYR A 250 14.28 -9.39 -6.42
C TYR A 250 14.33 -8.58 -7.72
N ASP A 251 13.42 -8.88 -8.66
CA ASP A 251 13.35 -8.17 -9.96
C ASP A 251 12.47 -6.93 -9.86
N LEU A 252 13.07 -5.75 -10.01
CA LEU A 252 12.34 -4.48 -10.09
C LEU A 252 11.44 -4.37 -11.33
N GLN A 253 11.74 -5.15 -12.38
CA GLN A 253 11.13 -5.05 -13.71
C GLN A 253 11.25 -3.68 -14.40
N LEU A 254 12.26 -2.88 -14.02
CA LEU A 254 12.48 -1.52 -14.55
C LEU A 254 13.50 -1.46 -15.72
N ASP A 255 13.80 -2.58 -16.38
CA ASP A 255 14.80 -2.65 -17.46
C ASP A 255 14.49 -1.71 -18.65
N HIS A 256 13.21 -1.47 -18.95
CA HIS A 256 12.81 -0.52 -19.99
C HIS A 256 13.12 0.92 -19.65
N TRP A 257 13.30 1.25 -18.37
CA TRP A 257 13.85 2.54 -17.93
C TRP A 257 15.37 2.62 -18.11
N GLY A 258 16.04 1.51 -18.45
CA GLY A 258 17.50 1.41 -18.44
C GLY A 258 18.10 1.09 -17.07
N ILE A 259 17.26 0.69 -16.10
CA ILE A 259 17.66 0.27 -14.75
C ILE A 259 17.97 -1.24 -14.77
N CYS A 260 19.00 -1.58 -15.54
CA CYS A 260 19.47 -2.93 -15.78
C CYS A 260 20.93 -2.86 -16.23
N ARG A 261 21.64 -4.00 -16.20
CA ARG A 261 22.98 -4.09 -16.77
C ARG A 261 22.93 -3.93 -18.29
N ASP A 262 23.64 -2.94 -18.84
CA ASP A 262 23.74 -2.70 -20.27
C ASP A 262 24.97 -3.44 -20.85
N GLY A 263 24.72 -4.37 -21.78
CA GLY A 263 25.79 -5.15 -22.43
C GLY A 263 26.67 -5.90 -21.43
N ASN A 264 27.98 -5.68 -21.52
CA ASN A 264 28.97 -6.32 -20.65
C ASN A 264 29.51 -5.40 -19.55
N GLU A 265 28.88 -4.25 -19.28
CA GLU A 265 29.37 -3.28 -18.29
C GLU A 265 29.65 -3.95 -16.93
N THR A 266 30.69 -3.51 -16.24
CA THR A 266 31.00 -3.91 -14.87
C THR A 266 29.96 -3.35 -13.90
N PHE A 267 29.93 -3.88 -12.67
CA PHE A 267 29.04 -3.36 -11.64
C PHE A 267 29.30 -1.87 -11.34
N GLU A 268 30.57 -1.49 -11.35
CA GLU A 268 30.99 -0.11 -11.10
C GLU A 268 30.50 0.84 -12.20
N GLU A 269 30.62 0.44 -13.46
CA GLU A 269 30.10 1.21 -14.61
C GLU A 269 28.57 1.35 -14.53
N MET A 270 27.85 0.27 -14.24
CA MET A 270 26.40 0.32 -14.03
C MET A 270 26.03 1.29 -12.91
N ARG A 271 26.69 1.17 -11.75
CA ARG A 271 26.44 2.01 -10.59
C ARG A 271 26.65 3.49 -10.91
N GLN A 272 27.77 3.85 -11.56
CA GLN A 272 28.06 5.22 -11.98
C GLN A 272 27.00 5.75 -12.95
N ARG A 273 26.55 4.93 -13.90
CA ARG A 273 25.49 5.29 -14.86
C ARG A 273 24.15 5.52 -14.17
N LEU A 274 23.77 4.68 -13.20
CA LEU A 274 22.54 4.84 -12.44
C LEU A 274 22.59 6.05 -11.49
N GLU A 275 23.75 6.36 -10.89
CA GLU A 275 23.97 7.51 -9.99
C GLU A 275 24.05 8.86 -10.70
N SER A 276 24.16 8.87 -12.04
CA SER A 276 24.18 10.11 -12.83
C SER A 276 22.90 10.92 -12.63
N THR A 277 23.03 12.26 -12.53
CA THR A 277 21.89 13.18 -12.38
C THR A 277 20.95 13.19 -13.59
N SER A 278 21.47 12.83 -14.77
CA SER A 278 20.69 12.58 -16.00
C SER A 278 20.49 11.08 -16.28
N GLY A 279 20.85 10.23 -15.31
CA GLY A 279 20.75 8.78 -15.40
C GLY A 279 19.32 8.27 -15.33
N PRO A 280 19.13 6.96 -15.58
CA PRO A 280 17.80 6.35 -15.66
C PRO A 280 17.04 6.38 -14.32
N VAL A 281 17.73 6.30 -13.18
CA VAL A 281 17.08 6.37 -11.86
C VAL A 281 16.56 7.77 -11.57
N SER A 282 17.36 8.81 -11.84
CA SER A 282 16.91 10.20 -11.76
C SER A 282 15.70 10.45 -12.66
N LYS A 283 15.74 9.96 -13.91
CA LYS A 283 14.62 10.06 -14.86
C LYS A 283 13.36 9.38 -14.32
N TRP A 284 13.49 8.17 -13.79
CA TRP A 284 12.38 7.40 -13.23
C TRP A 284 11.75 8.09 -12.01
N VAL A 285 12.56 8.57 -11.05
CA VAL A 285 12.05 9.29 -9.86
C VAL A 285 11.22 10.52 -10.25
N HIS A 286 11.71 11.33 -11.21
CA HIS A 286 11.07 12.60 -11.61
C HIS A 286 9.97 12.48 -12.68
N SER A 287 9.66 11.25 -13.11
CA SER A 287 8.76 11.00 -14.25
C SER A 287 7.28 11.20 -13.94
N ASN A 288 6.86 11.14 -12.68
CA ASN A 288 5.46 10.91 -12.25
C ASN A 288 4.86 9.62 -12.86
N HIS A 289 5.70 8.69 -13.30
CA HIS A 289 5.32 7.40 -13.88
C HIS A 289 5.99 6.27 -13.08
N ASN A 290 5.77 6.28 -11.78
CA ASN A 290 6.35 5.32 -10.84
C ASN A 290 5.40 5.09 -9.66
N GLY A 291 5.66 4.04 -8.89
CA GLY A 291 4.86 3.67 -7.73
C GLY A 291 4.88 4.70 -6.60
N LEU A 292 5.92 5.54 -6.47
CA LEU A 292 5.92 6.61 -5.46
C LEU A 292 4.82 7.64 -5.79
N TYR A 293 4.80 8.12 -7.04
CA TYR A 293 3.77 9.04 -7.51
C TYR A 293 2.39 8.40 -7.44
N ASP A 294 2.23 7.18 -7.95
CA ASP A 294 0.95 6.49 -8.05
C ASP A 294 0.35 6.01 -6.72
N ASN A 295 1.11 6.11 -5.61
CA ASN A 295 0.59 5.94 -4.25
C ASN A 295 0.43 7.26 -3.49
N SER A 296 0.90 8.40 -4.02
CA SER A 296 0.66 9.72 -3.44
C SER A 296 -0.82 10.12 -3.61
N ILE A 297 -1.31 11.02 -2.75
CA ILE A 297 -2.67 11.60 -2.88
C ILE A 297 -2.86 12.22 -4.28
N LYS A 298 -1.84 12.90 -4.80
CA LYS A 298 -1.89 13.53 -6.12
C LYS A 298 -1.96 12.50 -7.25
N GLY A 299 -1.12 11.47 -7.23
CA GLY A 299 -1.11 10.46 -8.29
C GLY A 299 -2.37 9.59 -8.30
N VAL A 300 -2.94 9.29 -7.13
CA VAL A 300 -4.23 8.59 -7.06
C VAL A 300 -5.38 9.49 -7.55
N SER A 301 -5.36 10.79 -7.23
CA SER A 301 -6.31 11.75 -7.84
C SER A 301 -6.19 11.81 -9.37
N ASP A 302 -4.97 11.77 -9.91
CA ASP A 302 -4.76 11.69 -11.36
C ASP A 302 -5.25 10.36 -11.98
N LEU A 303 -5.25 9.27 -11.20
CA LEU A 303 -5.91 8.03 -11.60
C LEU A 303 -7.44 8.23 -11.64
N HIS A 304 -8.04 8.88 -10.65
CA HIS A 304 -9.50 9.15 -10.61
C HIS A 304 -9.95 9.94 -11.84
N MET A 305 -9.16 10.92 -12.28
CA MET A 305 -9.48 11.72 -13.46
C MET A 305 -9.40 10.97 -14.79
N ARG A 306 -8.70 9.82 -14.85
CA ARG A 306 -8.41 9.08 -16.09
C ARG A 306 -9.01 7.67 -16.14
N ALA A 307 -9.46 7.17 -14.99
CA ALA A 307 -10.06 5.85 -14.84
C ALA A 307 -11.59 5.95 -14.82
N GLU A 308 -12.23 4.88 -15.27
CA GLU A 308 -13.65 4.64 -14.99
C GLU A 308 -13.81 4.31 -13.51
N THR A 309 -14.94 4.70 -12.93
CA THR A 309 -15.20 4.59 -11.48
C THR A 309 -15.23 3.12 -11.06
N THR A 310 -16.18 2.35 -11.57
CA THR A 310 -16.33 0.90 -11.34
C THR A 310 -16.99 0.19 -12.52
N SER A 311 -16.73 -1.12 -12.65
CA SER A 311 -17.47 -1.98 -13.58
C SER A 311 -18.82 -2.39 -13.00
N LEU A 312 -19.90 -2.15 -13.75
CA LEU A 312 -21.24 -2.65 -13.41
C LEU A 312 -21.37 -4.17 -13.55
N SER A 313 -20.32 -4.85 -13.99
CA SER A 313 -20.26 -6.31 -14.14
C SER A 313 -19.52 -7.01 -12.99
N THR A 314 -18.87 -6.24 -12.11
CA THR A 314 -17.93 -6.74 -11.10
C THR A 314 -18.41 -6.43 -9.69
N TYR A 315 -18.22 -7.37 -8.76
CA TYR A 315 -18.39 -7.12 -7.31
C TYR A 315 -17.14 -6.49 -6.74
N TYR A 316 -17.29 -5.47 -5.89
CA TYR A 316 -16.16 -4.84 -5.21
C TYR A 316 -16.31 -4.96 -3.70
N PHE A 317 -15.23 -5.35 -3.03
CA PHE A 317 -15.14 -5.39 -1.57
C PHE A 317 -13.88 -4.67 -1.10
N SER A 318 -13.96 -3.99 0.04
CA SER A 318 -12.81 -3.35 0.67
C SER A 318 -12.76 -3.66 2.16
N LEU A 319 -11.55 -3.77 2.70
CA LEU A 319 -11.29 -3.91 4.12
C LEU A 319 -10.18 -2.94 4.51
N SER A 320 -10.41 -2.20 5.59
CA SER A 320 -9.48 -1.21 6.13
C SER A 320 -8.79 -1.75 7.37
N PHE A 321 -7.61 -1.20 7.67
CA PHE A 321 -6.76 -1.63 8.78
C PHE A 321 -6.17 -0.42 9.52
N HIS A 322 -5.85 -0.60 10.80
CA HIS A 322 -4.93 0.28 11.49
C HIS A 322 -4.15 -0.46 12.57
N SER A 323 -2.95 0.04 12.83
CA SER A 323 -2.04 -0.49 13.85
C SER A 323 -1.61 0.59 14.83
N THR A 324 -2.40 1.67 14.98
CA THR A 324 -2.08 2.78 15.87
C THR A 324 -3.04 2.94 17.06
N VAL A 325 -2.56 3.62 18.10
CA VAL A 325 -3.31 4.08 19.28
C VAL A 325 -3.21 5.59 19.43
N PRO A 326 -4.21 6.27 20.01
CA PRO A 326 -4.14 7.71 20.26
C PRO A 326 -2.91 8.09 21.10
N PHE A 327 -2.25 9.19 20.74
CA PHE A 327 -1.18 9.77 21.54
C PHE A 327 -1.74 10.16 22.92
N PRO A 328 -1.05 9.83 24.03
CA PRO A 328 -1.55 10.13 25.38
C PRO A 328 -1.92 11.60 25.57
N SER A 329 -3.16 11.86 26.02
CA SER A 329 -3.61 13.20 26.40
C SER A 329 -3.02 13.64 27.74
N ASP A 330 -2.83 12.68 28.64
CA ASP A 330 -2.28 12.88 29.97
C ASP A 330 -0.80 12.55 30.03
N TRP A 331 -0.11 13.18 30.97
CA TRP A 331 1.28 12.89 31.28
C TRP A 331 1.39 11.51 31.94
N PRO A 332 2.14 10.56 31.36
CA PRO A 332 2.34 9.25 31.98
C PRO A 332 2.93 9.35 33.38
N PRO A 333 2.63 8.43 34.32
CA PRO A 333 3.12 8.51 35.70
C PRO A 333 4.65 8.65 35.83
N TRP A 334 5.41 8.00 34.94
CA TRP A 334 6.87 8.05 34.92
C TRP A 334 7.44 9.43 34.58
N THR A 335 6.65 10.31 33.95
CA THR A 335 7.15 11.64 33.55
C THR A 335 7.58 12.49 34.73
N ILE A 336 6.95 12.34 35.90
CA ILE A 336 7.35 13.08 37.11
C ILE A 336 8.77 12.69 37.51
N ASP A 337 9.13 11.42 37.38
CA ASP A 337 10.47 10.93 37.70
C ASP A 337 11.49 11.32 36.60
N ALA A 338 11.10 11.27 35.33
CA ALA A 338 11.95 11.76 34.23
C ALA A 338 12.26 13.26 34.38
N ILE A 339 11.26 14.05 34.74
CA ILE A 339 11.41 15.48 35.00
C ILE A 339 12.36 15.76 36.18
N ARG A 340 12.30 14.95 37.25
CA ARG A 340 13.23 15.04 38.39
C ARG A 340 14.68 14.73 38.01
N SER A 341 14.89 13.94 36.96
CA SER A 341 16.21 13.61 36.44
C SER A 341 16.79 14.67 35.49
N PHE A 342 16.05 15.75 35.19
CA PHE A 342 16.54 16.80 34.29
C PHE A 342 17.79 17.49 34.88
N PRO A 343 18.90 17.64 34.13
CA PRO A 343 20.20 18.08 34.69
C PRO A 343 20.19 19.49 35.30
N ILE A 344 19.20 20.30 34.93
CA ILE A 344 18.98 21.65 35.45
C ILE A 344 17.62 21.63 36.16
N PRO A 345 17.44 22.22 37.34
CA PRO A 345 16.10 22.37 37.91
C PRO A 345 15.18 23.05 36.88
N LEU A 346 14.05 22.42 36.50
CA LEU A 346 13.22 22.91 35.39
C LEU A 346 12.75 24.36 35.62
N VAL A 347 12.63 24.81 36.87
CA VAL A 347 12.39 26.21 37.24
C VAL A 347 13.45 27.15 36.67
N SER A 348 14.73 26.77 36.75
CA SER A 348 15.86 27.51 36.21
C SER A 348 15.87 27.46 34.68
N PHE A 349 15.54 26.30 34.07
CA PHE A 349 15.40 26.18 32.61
C PHE A 349 14.25 27.04 32.05
N ILE A 350 13.06 26.97 32.67
CA ILE A 350 11.88 27.78 32.32
C ILE A 350 12.20 29.27 32.48
N ARG A 351 12.90 29.65 33.55
CA ARG A 351 13.38 31.02 33.77
C ARG A 351 14.25 31.50 32.59
N GLU A 352 15.26 30.73 32.21
CA GLU A 352 16.17 31.09 31.10
C GLU A 352 15.46 31.14 29.74
N VAL A 353 14.60 30.16 29.43
CA VAL A 353 13.85 30.12 28.17
C VAL A 353 12.88 31.30 28.06
N LEU A 354 12.17 31.66 29.13
CA LEU A 354 11.22 32.77 29.13
C LEU A 354 11.90 34.14 29.12
N HIS A 355 13.10 34.28 29.69
CA HIS A 355 13.90 35.51 29.57
C HIS A 355 14.49 35.72 28.17
N SER A 356 14.53 34.67 27.34
CA SER A 356 15.11 34.68 25.99
C SER A 356 14.10 35.08 24.89
N VAL A 357 12.82 35.33 25.24
CA VAL A 357 11.77 35.73 24.28
C VAL A 357 11.63 37.27 24.25
N PRO A 358 11.84 37.96 23.10
CA PRO A 358 11.68 39.41 23.02
C PRO A 358 10.19 39.83 23.08
N LEU A 359 9.81 40.39 24.23
CA LEU A 359 8.64 41.26 24.50
C LEU A 359 7.21 40.69 24.36
N ILE A 360 6.61 40.31 25.50
CA ILE A 360 5.26 40.79 25.87
C ILE A 360 5.29 41.17 27.36
N ASN A 361 4.93 42.42 27.66
CA ASN A 361 4.84 43.03 28.98
C ASN A 361 3.67 42.46 29.83
N VAL A 362 3.48 41.15 29.87
CA VAL A 362 2.57 40.50 30.84
C VAL A 362 3.39 40.20 32.08
N GLY A 363 3.21 41.07 33.08
CA GLY A 363 3.86 41.12 34.39
C GLY A 363 4.83 39.99 34.76
N VAL A 364 6.12 40.33 34.81
CA VAL A 364 7.20 39.54 35.46
C VAL A 364 6.77 39.00 36.83
N TRP A 365 5.90 39.72 37.54
CA TRP A 365 5.32 39.28 38.81
C TRP A 365 4.38 38.07 38.72
N ILE A 366 3.60 37.91 37.64
CA ILE A 366 2.76 36.71 37.42
C ILE A 366 3.68 35.50 37.21
N ILE A 367 4.75 35.67 36.43
CA ILE A 367 5.78 34.66 36.20
C ILE A 367 6.47 34.29 37.53
N ASP A 368 6.83 35.28 38.35
CA ASP A 368 7.48 35.05 39.65
C ASP A 368 6.54 34.39 40.68
N ARG A 369 5.22 34.64 40.60
CA ARG A 369 4.20 33.97 41.42
C ARG A 369 3.99 32.51 41.02
N VAL A 370 3.98 32.24 39.71
CA VAL A 370 3.92 30.89 39.14
C VAL A 370 5.20 30.14 39.54
N LEU A 371 6.39 30.72 39.33
CA LEU A 371 7.68 30.11 39.66
C LEU A 371 7.85 29.84 41.17
N LYS A 372 7.41 30.74 42.06
CA LYS A 372 7.41 30.49 43.52
C LYS A 372 6.46 29.36 43.93
N GLY A 373 5.34 29.18 43.22
CA GLY A 373 4.49 28.01 43.35
C GLY A 373 5.13 26.72 42.82
N VAL A 374 6.10 26.83 41.89
CA VAL A 374 6.79 25.69 41.28
C VAL A 374 7.93 25.14 42.14
N VAL A 375 8.60 26.00 42.94
CA VAL A 375 9.75 25.61 43.79
C VAL A 375 9.32 24.74 44.99
N ASN A 376 8.11 24.91 45.51
CA ASN A 376 7.54 23.99 46.49
C ASN A 376 6.93 22.79 45.75
N THR A 377 7.07 21.58 46.27
CA THR A 377 6.69 20.26 45.72
C THR A 377 5.36 20.14 44.94
N ALA A 378 4.46 21.13 45.01
CA ALA A 378 3.26 21.29 44.19
C ALA A 378 3.52 21.71 42.73
N GLY A 379 4.71 22.23 42.39
CA GLY A 379 5.03 22.75 41.05
C GLY A 379 4.93 21.77 39.89
N TRP A 380 5.42 20.56 40.12
CA TRP A 380 5.41 19.48 39.13
C TRP A 380 4.00 18.99 38.80
N ALA A 381 3.03 19.19 39.70
CA ALA A 381 1.63 18.84 39.48
C ALA A 381 0.86 19.89 38.65
N ILE A 382 1.45 21.09 38.45
CA ILE A 382 0.83 22.17 37.67
C ILE A 382 1.19 22.05 36.18
N ILE A 383 2.39 21.58 35.84
CA ILE A 383 2.87 21.51 34.46
C ILE A 383 1.94 20.66 33.56
N PRO A 384 1.52 19.43 33.97
CA PRO A 384 0.52 18.67 33.23
C PRO A 384 -0.83 19.36 33.03
N ARG A 385 -1.17 20.35 33.88
CA ARG A 385 -2.41 21.14 33.79
C ARG A 385 -2.29 22.35 32.87
N LEU A 386 -1.07 22.79 32.56
CA LEU A 386 -0.82 23.98 31.73
C LEU A 386 -0.37 23.63 30.31
N ILE A 387 0.32 22.50 30.13
CA ILE A 387 0.92 22.11 28.86
C ILE A 387 0.59 20.65 28.57
N ASN A 388 0.01 20.40 27.40
CA ASN A 388 -0.21 19.04 26.91
C ASN A 388 1.14 18.38 26.55
N ILE A 389 1.34 17.12 26.94
CA ILE A 389 2.59 16.39 26.71
C ILE A 389 2.93 16.30 25.21
N ARG A 390 1.94 16.13 24.33
CA ARG A 390 2.15 16.11 22.88
C ARG A 390 2.69 17.44 22.38
N ASP A 391 2.15 18.55 22.86
CA ASP A 391 2.58 19.89 22.43
C ASP A 391 4.00 20.19 22.92
N LEU A 392 4.36 19.74 24.13
CA LEU A 392 5.73 19.81 24.62
C LEU A 392 6.69 19.00 23.75
N VAL A 393 6.40 17.72 23.52
CA VAL A 393 7.27 16.84 22.72
C VAL A 393 7.38 17.38 21.29
N ARG A 394 6.28 17.89 20.71
CA ARG A 394 6.28 18.58 19.41
C ARG A 394 7.20 19.78 19.39
N TRP A 395 7.13 20.64 20.41
CA TRP A 395 8.02 21.79 20.52
C TRP A 395 9.49 21.35 20.65
N VAL A 396 9.80 20.36 21.49
CA VAL A 396 11.17 19.82 21.63
C VAL A 396 11.68 19.27 20.30
N THR A 397 10.89 18.46 19.60
CA THR A 397 11.29 17.90 18.31
C THR A 397 11.54 18.99 17.27
N LYS A 398 10.62 19.95 17.13
CA LYS A 398 10.71 20.99 16.09
C LYS A 398 11.76 22.06 16.40
N GLU A 399 11.71 22.64 17.59
CA GLU A 399 12.47 23.85 17.93
C GLU A 399 13.84 23.56 18.54
N VAL A 400 14.04 22.36 19.10
CA VAL A 400 15.30 21.97 19.75
C VAL A 400 16.04 20.93 18.91
N LEU A 401 15.48 19.73 18.73
CA LEU A 401 16.18 18.63 18.08
C LEU A 401 16.45 18.89 16.60
N ASN A 402 15.43 19.24 15.82
CA ASN A 402 15.60 19.50 14.39
C ASN A 402 16.48 20.73 14.13
N ARG A 403 16.39 21.75 14.99
CA ARG A 403 17.30 22.90 14.92
C ARG A 403 18.75 22.51 15.20
N LEU A 404 19.00 21.71 16.24
CA LEU A 404 20.33 21.20 16.55
C LEU A 404 20.91 20.35 15.41
N LEU A 405 20.10 19.44 14.85
CA LEU A 405 20.51 18.62 13.70
C LEU A 405 20.88 19.50 12.50
N SER A 406 20.06 20.52 12.20
CA SER A 406 20.35 21.48 11.14
C SER A 406 21.63 22.28 11.40
N GLU A 407 21.88 22.72 12.63
CA GLU A 407 23.09 23.50 12.99
C GLU A 407 24.37 22.63 12.99
N THR A 408 24.22 21.31 13.17
CA THR A 408 25.33 20.33 13.17
C THR A 408 25.55 19.64 11.82
N ASP A 409 24.94 20.16 10.75
CA ASP A 409 24.99 19.63 9.37
C ASP A 409 24.45 18.19 9.23
N TYR A 410 23.65 17.73 10.19
CA TYR A 410 22.87 16.50 10.05
C TYR A 410 21.63 16.76 9.22
N LYS A 411 21.62 16.16 8.03
CA LYS A 411 20.60 16.36 7.00
C LYS A 411 19.34 15.51 7.19
N VAL A 412 18.85 15.41 8.42
CA VAL A 412 17.68 14.60 8.80
C VAL A 412 16.69 15.47 9.56
N THR A 413 15.42 15.40 9.18
CA THR A 413 14.31 16.04 9.92
C THR A 413 13.53 14.97 10.65
N LEU A 414 13.51 15.03 11.98
CA LEU A 414 12.72 14.11 12.79
C LEU A 414 11.23 14.51 12.74
N PRO A 415 10.32 13.56 12.52
CA PRO A 415 8.90 13.83 12.54
C PRO A 415 8.45 14.19 13.97
N PRO A 416 7.63 15.24 14.16
CA PRO A 416 7.07 15.55 15.45
C PRO A 416 6.05 14.47 15.89
N PRO A 417 5.78 14.34 17.20
CA PRO A 417 4.69 13.49 17.69
C PRO A 417 3.35 13.90 17.09
N GLY A 418 2.67 12.87 16.62
CA GLY A 418 1.39 12.96 15.99
C GLY A 418 0.19 12.83 16.91
N LYS A 419 -1.00 12.69 16.30
CA LYS A 419 -2.22 12.31 17.01
C LYS A 419 -2.22 10.83 17.41
N TYR A 420 -1.44 10.01 16.71
CA TYR A 420 -1.38 8.57 16.91
C TYR A 420 0.06 8.10 17.10
N LEU A 421 0.22 7.01 17.86
CA LEU A 421 1.45 6.24 18.03
C LEU A 421 1.25 4.84 17.46
N PRO A 422 2.31 4.18 16.94
CA PRO A 422 2.24 2.76 16.62
C PRO A 422 1.88 1.96 17.88
N ARG A 423 1.08 0.91 17.71
CA ARG A 423 0.87 -0.11 18.73
C ARG A 423 2.17 -0.90 18.93
N LYS A 424 2.24 -1.62 20.05
CA LYS A 424 3.43 -2.40 20.42
C LYS A 424 3.67 -3.60 19.51
N ASP A 425 2.61 -4.10 18.89
CA ASP A 425 2.59 -5.22 17.96
C ASP A 425 2.81 -4.79 16.49
N THR A 426 2.90 -3.49 16.21
CA THR A 426 3.30 -3.02 14.87
C THR A 426 4.71 -3.50 14.55
N LEU A 427 4.91 -4.04 13.36
CA LEU A 427 6.19 -4.50 12.86
C LEU A 427 7.27 -3.44 13.15
N PRO A 428 8.35 -3.76 13.88
CA PRO A 428 9.30 -2.76 14.35
C PRO A 428 9.92 -1.89 13.25
N LEU A 429 10.09 -2.44 12.04
CA LEU A 429 10.59 -1.70 10.88
C LEU A 429 9.58 -0.69 10.31
N MET A 430 8.29 -0.89 10.57
CA MET A 430 7.20 0.00 10.17
C MET A 430 6.85 1.05 11.23
N ALA A 431 7.17 0.79 12.50
CA ALA A 431 6.84 1.70 13.60
C ALA A 431 7.31 3.17 13.39
N PRO A 432 8.50 3.47 12.83
CA PRO A 432 8.90 4.85 12.54
C PRO A 432 8.00 5.53 11.50
N PHE A 433 7.56 4.79 10.48
CA PHE A 433 6.65 5.29 9.45
C PHE A 433 5.25 5.48 10.00
N ALA A 434 4.75 4.52 10.78
CA ALA A 434 3.46 4.62 11.47
C ALA A 434 3.37 5.86 12.37
N TYR A 435 4.44 6.11 13.13
CA TYR A 435 4.59 7.30 13.97
C TYR A 435 4.61 8.59 13.15
N ALA A 436 5.38 8.62 12.06
CA ALA A 436 5.50 9.78 11.19
C ALA A 436 4.18 10.13 10.49
N ILE A 437 3.48 9.13 9.91
CA ILE A 437 2.14 9.29 9.33
C ILE A 437 1.17 9.80 10.41
N GLY A 438 1.24 9.23 11.62
CA GLY A 438 0.43 9.64 12.76
C GLY A 438 0.54 11.13 13.11
N GLY A 439 1.59 11.82 12.67
CA GLY A 439 1.82 13.26 12.86
C GLY A 439 1.93 14.08 11.58
N GLN A 440 1.70 13.49 10.42
CA GLN A 440 1.82 14.17 9.13
C GLN A 440 0.55 14.98 8.83
N ASP A 441 0.68 16.31 8.81
CA ASP A 441 -0.41 17.17 8.38
C ASP A 441 -0.55 17.14 6.85
N LEU A 442 -1.80 17.12 6.37
CA LEU A 442 -2.08 17.29 4.95
C LEU A 442 -1.69 18.70 4.48
N THR A 443 -1.01 18.79 3.34
CA THR A 443 -0.68 20.05 2.69
C THR A 443 -1.96 20.76 2.18
N PRO A 444 -1.93 22.08 1.93
CA PRO A 444 -3.07 22.78 1.35
C PRO A 444 -3.54 22.18 0.01
N GLU A 445 -2.62 21.69 -0.82
CA GLU A 445 -2.95 21.01 -2.08
C GLU A 445 -3.66 19.68 -1.82
N GLN A 446 -3.16 18.85 -0.91
CA GLN A 446 -3.79 17.59 -0.54
C GLN A 446 -5.20 17.80 0.00
N LYS A 447 -5.40 18.81 0.87
CA LYS A 447 -6.74 19.18 1.38
C LYS A 447 -7.68 19.61 0.26
N SER A 448 -7.16 20.33 -0.75
CA SER A 448 -7.93 20.73 -1.92
C SER A 448 -8.36 19.52 -2.76
N ILE A 449 -7.45 18.56 -2.96
CA ILE A 449 -7.71 17.32 -3.71
C ILE A 449 -8.76 16.45 -3.02
N LEU A 450 -8.64 16.27 -1.70
CA LEU A 450 -9.49 15.38 -0.91
C LEU A 450 -10.85 16.01 -0.52
N GLY A 451 -10.97 17.34 -0.62
CA GLY A 451 -12.21 18.07 -0.35
C GLY A 451 -12.50 18.28 1.15
N PRO A 452 -13.71 18.75 1.50
CA PRO A 452 -14.02 19.26 2.84
C PRO A 452 -14.22 18.19 3.92
N ASN A 453 -14.53 16.94 3.55
CA ASN A 453 -14.85 15.85 4.49
C ASN A 453 -13.65 14.91 4.65
N LEU A 454 -12.52 15.46 5.12
CA LEU A 454 -11.24 14.76 5.09
C LEU A 454 -11.19 13.50 5.97
N GLY A 455 -11.97 13.42 7.05
CA GLY A 455 -11.86 12.31 8.00
C GLY A 455 -10.55 12.35 8.80
N ASP A 456 -10.11 11.17 9.29
CA ASP A 456 -8.91 11.06 10.12
C ASP A 456 -7.71 10.49 9.34
N TRP A 457 -6.93 11.38 8.74
CA TRP A 457 -5.71 11.02 8.00
C TRP A 457 -4.51 10.66 8.88
N TYR A 458 -4.63 10.65 10.21
CA TYR A 458 -3.50 10.31 11.07
C TYR A 458 -3.52 8.83 11.49
N GLN A 459 -4.71 8.22 11.58
CA GLN A 459 -4.83 6.78 11.82
C GLN A 459 -4.32 6.00 10.60
N ASN A 460 -3.52 4.96 10.84
CA ASN A 460 -2.83 4.22 9.78
C ASN A 460 -2.47 2.80 10.21
N ASP A 461 -2.15 1.95 9.23
CA ASP A 461 -1.67 0.58 9.41
C ASP A 461 -0.13 0.47 9.40
N GLY A 462 0.57 1.61 9.41
CA GLY A 462 2.01 1.73 9.29
C GLY A 462 2.51 2.19 7.92
N ILE A 463 1.72 2.05 6.86
CA ILE A 463 2.08 2.46 5.48
C ILE A 463 0.99 3.31 4.84
N VAL A 464 -0.28 3.00 5.07
CA VAL A 464 -1.44 3.65 4.45
C VAL A 464 -2.35 4.24 5.53
N ASN A 465 -2.81 5.46 5.29
CA ASN A 465 -3.80 6.11 6.14
C ASN A 465 -5.12 5.33 6.06
N THR A 466 -5.73 4.98 7.20
CA THR A 466 -6.95 4.15 7.26
C THR A 466 -8.12 4.77 6.48
N GLU A 467 -8.20 6.11 6.49
CA GLU A 467 -9.18 6.90 5.73
C GLU A 467 -9.11 6.66 4.20
N SER A 468 -7.95 6.28 3.69
CA SER A 468 -7.71 6.03 2.27
C SER A 468 -8.22 4.66 1.81
N MET A 469 -8.48 3.72 2.73
CA MET A 469 -8.70 2.31 2.40
C MET A 469 -10.15 1.95 2.08
N ARG A 470 -11.11 2.76 2.53
CA ARG A 470 -12.54 2.48 2.43
C ARG A 470 -13.00 2.27 0.98
N GLY A 471 -12.46 3.04 0.04
CA GLY A 471 -12.73 2.94 -1.38
C GLY A 471 -12.42 4.25 -2.12
N PRO A 472 -12.46 4.24 -3.45
CA PRO A 472 -12.22 5.45 -4.26
C PRO A 472 -13.30 6.51 -4.08
N ASP A 473 -12.89 7.79 -4.06
CA ASP A 473 -13.82 8.93 -3.94
C ASP A 473 -14.76 9.11 -5.14
N ASP A 474 -14.35 8.62 -6.32
CA ASP A 474 -15.15 8.67 -7.54
C ASP A 474 -16.14 7.51 -7.66
N SER A 475 -16.18 6.61 -6.67
CA SER A 475 -16.97 5.38 -6.69
C SER A 475 -18.02 5.34 -5.58
N VAL A 476 -19.09 4.57 -5.78
CA VAL A 476 -20.08 4.34 -4.72
C VAL A 476 -19.51 3.35 -3.71
N VAL A 477 -19.37 3.78 -2.47
CA VAL A 477 -18.94 2.94 -1.35
C VAL A 477 -20.07 2.83 -0.33
N ARG A 478 -20.37 1.61 0.13
CA ARG A 478 -21.42 1.34 1.13
C ARG A 478 -20.89 0.38 2.19
N ASP A 479 -21.36 0.52 3.42
CA ASP A 479 -21.04 -0.45 4.48
C ASP A 479 -21.64 -1.82 4.14
N ILE A 480 -20.88 -2.87 4.48
CA ILE A 480 -21.29 -4.26 4.23
C ILE A 480 -22.60 -4.62 4.94
N ALA A 481 -22.96 -3.91 6.01
CA ALA A 481 -24.25 -4.02 6.68
C ALA A 481 -25.45 -3.86 5.73
N ALA A 482 -25.28 -3.09 4.65
CA ALA A 482 -26.30 -2.86 3.62
C ALA A 482 -26.22 -3.85 2.43
N PHE A 483 -25.33 -4.85 2.48
CA PHE A 483 -25.16 -5.83 1.41
C PHE A 483 -26.41 -6.72 1.28
N PRO A 484 -27.11 -6.75 0.13
CA PRO A 484 -28.38 -7.43 -0.02
C PRO A 484 -28.17 -8.94 -0.24
N THR A 485 -28.01 -9.65 0.86
CA THR A 485 -27.68 -11.08 0.89
C THR A 485 -28.75 -11.99 0.29
N SER A 486 -30.02 -11.58 0.33
CA SER A 486 -31.13 -12.29 -0.28
C SER A 486 -31.18 -12.17 -1.81
N ASP A 487 -30.49 -11.19 -2.40
CA ASP A 487 -30.50 -10.93 -3.85
C ASP A 487 -29.10 -10.57 -4.38
N ILE A 488 -28.14 -11.44 -4.06
CA ILE A 488 -26.75 -11.31 -4.50
C ILE A 488 -26.60 -11.33 -6.03
N ASN A 489 -27.61 -11.82 -6.76
CA ASN A 489 -27.57 -11.91 -8.22
C ASN A 489 -27.95 -10.58 -8.90
N SER A 490 -28.63 -9.67 -8.19
CA SER A 490 -29.11 -8.42 -8.74
C SER A 490 -28.00 -7.58 -9.41
N ASP A 491 -28.36 -6.79 -10.41
CA ASP A 491 -27.40 -5.84 -11.01
C ASP A 491 -27.02 -4.74 -10.00
N GLY A 492 -27.87 -4.47 -9.01
CA GLY A 492 -27.66 -3.43 -7.99
C GLY A 492 -26.60 -3.72 -6.92
N VAL A 493 -25.96 -4.90 -6.93
CA VAL A 493 -24.82 -5.22 -6.03
C VAL A 493 -23.45 -5.07 -6.68
N ARG A 494 -23.40 -4.93 -7.99
CA ARG A 494 -22.15 -4.77 -8.76
C ARG A 494 -21.85 -3.28 -8.97
N GLY A 495 -20.58 -2.95 -9.18
CA GLY A 495 -20.16 -1.55 -9.32
C GLY A 495 -20.24 -0.75 -8.01
N ILE A 496 -20.34 -1.42 -6.87
CA ILE A 496 -20.35 -0.79 -5.53
C ILE A 496 -19.24 -1.43 -4.72
N TYR A 497 -18.40 -0.61 -4.08
CA TYR A 497 -17.47 -1.09 -3.06
C TYR A 497 -18.24 -1.35 -1.77
N TRP A 498 -18.37 -2.62 -1.41
CA TRP A 498 -18.96 -3.05 -0.15
C TRP A 498 -17.86 -3.16 0.90
N HIS A 499 -17.86 -2.20 1.81
CA HIS A 499 -16.80 -2.02 2.80
C HIS A 499 -17.08 -2.84 4.05
N PHE A 500 -16.19 -3.79 4.36
CA PHE A 500 -16.34 -4.68 5.51
C PHE A 500 -16.20 -3.99 6.87
N GLY A 501 -15.58 -2.82 6.90
CA GLY A 501 -15.23 -2.12 8.13
C GLY A 501 -13.72 -2.04 8.32
N VAL A 502 -13.32 -1.71 9.54
CA VAL A 502 -11.93 -1.52 9.91
C VAL A 502 -11.51 -2.66 10.83
N ASN A 503 -10.32 -3.21 10.66
CA ASN A 503 -9.69 -4.10 11.62
C ASN A 503 -8.59 -3.34 12.37
N ASP A 504 -8.58 -3.45 13.69
CA ASP A 504 -7.66 -2.74 14.59
C ASP A 504 -6.56 -3.65 15.15
N MET A 505 -6.42 -4.86 14.60
CA MET A 505 -5.46 -5.87 15.05
C MET A 505 -4.27 -6.05 14.11
N MET A 506 -4.45 -5.84 12.81
CA MET A 506 -3.42 -6.07 11.80
C MET A 506 -2.76 -4.77 11.35
N ASP A 507 -1.43 -4.79 11.25
CA ASP A 507 -0.69 -3.80 10.48
C ASP A 507 -0.60 -4.18 8.98
N HIS A 508 -0.02 -3.30 8.16
CA HIS A 508 0.08 -3.51 6.71
C HIS A 508 0.84 -4.80 6.31
N ALA A 509 1.76 -5.27 7.15
CA ALA A 509 2.53 -6.49 6.91
C ALA A 509 1.76 -7.75 7.38
N ASP A 510 0.97 -7.63 8.46
CA ASP A 510 0.08 -8.68 8.94
C ASP A 510 -0.94 -9.11 7.87
N GLU A 511 -1.45 -8.15 7.07
CA GLU A 511 -2.40 -8.40 5.98
C GLU A 511 -1.93 -9.47 4.98
N ILE A 512 -0.61 -9.60 4.83
CA ILE A 512 0.05 -10.53 3.90
C ILE A 512 0.97 -11.52 4.60
N GLY A 513 0.98 -11.58 5.93
CA GLY A 513 1.69 -12.60 6.69
C GLY A 513 3.20 -12.42 6.84
N ILE A 514 3.71 -11.18 6.76
CA ILE A 514 5.15 -10.89 6.89
C ILE A 514 5.52 -10.61 8.36
N PHE A 515 6.33 -11.50 8.96
CA PHE A 515 6.85 -11.38 10.35
C PHE A 515 5.77 -11.22 11.43
N ILE A 516 4.69 -11.99 11.29
CA ILE A 516 3.46 -11.92 12.07
C ILE A 516 3.52 -12.70 13.39
N GLU A 517 2.78 -12.22 14.40
CA GLU A 517 2.52 -12.95 15.63
C GLU A 517 1.52 -14.10 15.41
N GLU A 518 1.48 -15.09 16.31
CA GLU A 518 0.63 -16.28 16.13
C GLU A 518 -0.88 -15.94 15.99
N ASN A 519 -1.38 -14.99 16.78
CA ASN A 519 -2.78 -14.58 16.74
C ASN A 519 -3.13 -13.83 15.44
N THR A 520 -2.25 -12.94 14.97
CA THR A 520 -2.45 -12.23 13.69
C THR A 520 -2.29 -13.20 12.52
N ALA A 521 -1.40 -14.19 12.62
CA ALA A 521 -1.27 -15.29 11.66
C ALA A 521 -2.56 -16.08 11.48
N GLN A 522 -3.19 -16.51 12.57
CA GLN A 522 -4.43 -17.25 12.51
C GLN A 522 -5.55 -16.39 11.90
N SER A 523 -5.65 -15.14 12.33
CA SER A 523 -6.64 -14.19 11.81
C SER A 523 -6.44 -13.93 10.30
N MET A 524 -5.20 -13.82 9.85
CA MET A 524 -4.84 -13.68 8.43
C MET A 524 -5.26 -14.94 7.65
N LYS A 525 -4.90 -16.13 8.13
CA LYS A 525 -5.30 -17.40 7.50
C LYS A 525 -6.82 -17.50 7.37
N GLU A 526 -7.56 -17.15 8.43
CA GLU A 526 -9.03 -17.09 8.40
C GLU A 526 -9.57 -16.04 7.42
N MET A 527 -8.97 -14.85 7.36
CA MET A 527 -9.34 -13.80 6.41
C MET A 527 -9.31 -14.32 4.97
N TYR A 528 -8.18 -14.90 4.51
CA TYR A 528 -8.08 -15.39 3.13
C TYR A 528 -9.02 -16.57 2.85
N VAL A 529 -9.23 -17.46 3.83
CA VAL A 529 -10.18 -18.57 3.67
C VAL A 529 -11.60 -18.06 3.54
N ASN A 530 -12.00 -17.08 4.36
CA ASN A 530 -13.33 -16.47 4.31
C ASN A 530 -13.52 -15.66 3.01
N LEU A 531 -12.50 -14.93 2.55
CA LEU A 531 -12.52 -14.24 1.26
C LEU A 531 -12.69 -15.22 0.10
N ALA A 532 -11.88 -16.27 0.04
CA ALA A 532 -11.98 -17.29 -1.00
C ALA A 532 -13.36 -17.97 -0.97
N THR A 533 -13.86 -18.29 0.23
CA THR A 533 -15.20 -18.88 0.44
C THR A 533 -16.31 -17.96 -0.08
N LEU A 534 -16.20 -16.65 0.17
CA LEU A 534 -17.15 -15.65 -0.30
C LEU A 534 -17.10 -15.51 -1.82
N ILE A 535 -15.93 -15.18 -2.37
CA ILE A 535 -15.82 -14.75 -3.77
C ILE A 535 -16.12 -15.87 -4.75
N THR A 536 -15.72 -17.12 -4.45
CA THR A 536 -15.99 -18.30 -5.31
C THR A 536 -17.46 -18.72 -5.34
N ARG A 537 -18.31 -18.09 -4.51
CA ARG A 537 -19.77 -18.26 -4.53
C ARG A 537 -20.49 -17.11 -5.23
N LEU A 538 -19.75 -16.10 -5.70
CA LEU A 538 -20.32 -14.96 -6.40
C LEU A 538 -20.66 -15.34 -7.85
N PRO A 539 -21.91 -15.15 -8.27
CA PRO A 539 -22.33 -15.51 -9.60
C PRO A 539 -21.77 -14.51 -10.63
N PRO A 540 -21.09 -14.98 -11.70
CA PRO A 540 -20.67 -14.11 -12.78
C PRO A 540 -21.90 -13.44 -13.43
N ARG A 541 -21.74 -12.20 -13.92
CA ARG A 541 -22.83 -11.53 -14.62
C ARG A 541 -23.23 -12.35 -15.85
N LYS A 542 -24.51 -12.73 -15.92
CA LYS A 542 -25.06 -13.46 -17.07
C LYS A 542 -25.04 -12.53 -18.29
N ARG A 543 -24.68 -13.09 -19.46
CA ARG A 543 -24.75 -12.37 -20.73
C ARG A 543 -26.18 -11.90 -20.94
N GLN A 544 -26.41 -10.59 -21.01
CA GLN A 544 -27.65 -10.11 -21.63
C GLN A 544 -27.56 -10.55 -23.10
N SER A 545 -28.49 -11.40 -23.54
CA SER A 545 -28.65 -11.68 -24.96
C SER A 545 -28.79 -10.32 -25.65
N SER A 546 -27.82 -9.95 -26.48
CA SER A 546 -27.90 -8.76 -27.31
C SER A 546 -29.25 -8.82 -28.02
N ARG A 547 -30.15 -7.88 -27.68
CA ARG A 547 -31.33 -7.65 -28.52
C ARG A 547 -30.76 -7.23 -29.87
N LEU A 548 -30.83 -8.15 -30.83
CA LEU A 548 -30.55 -7.93 -32.24
C LEU A 548 -31.42 -6.81 -32.78
#